data_AF-A0A433BX19-F1
#
_entry.id   AF-A0A433BX19-F1
#
_cell.length_a   1.000
_cell.length_b   1.000
_cell.length_c   1.000
_cell.angle_alpha   90.00
_cell.angle_beta   90.00
_cell.angle_gamma   90.00
#
_symmetry.space_group_name_H-M   'P 1'
#
loop_
_entity.id
_entity.type
_entity.pdbx_description
1 polymer ?
#
loop_
_entity_poly.entity_id
_entity_poly.type
_entity_poly.pdbx_seq_one_letter_code
_entity_poly.pdbx_strand_id
1 'polypeptide(L)'
;MSRRLAFSRCLPGLLAGGLLLGAGPARAVDENAGNKAPVKVVAPDTLSVVGPAGQGALRLYASRDLQDAAALADVERAVLVFHGRLRDANVYWASARKAAQAAGPAAAHSLLLVPQFLAERDVAAHALPTDTLRWSLEGWMGGESATAPAALSSFEAIDALLALLADRQRFPKLRQVVVAGHSGGAQVVQRYAVVGQGESRLPGVAVRYVVANPSSYLYFHPERPVPAVAAACPGTNQWKYGWTEAPGYASQLSPAAYEARYLQRDVIYLLGSADTNPQHPALDKSCAAEAQGPHRFARGHAYVDDLRQRHPGLAQRQFDVPGVGHDGDAMLGSACGQAALFDAPEAWARCKTP
;
A
#
# COMPACT_ATOMS: atom_id res chain seq x y z
N MET A 1 55.65 42.39 -41.37
CA MET A 1 56.91 41.71 -40.99
C MET A 1 57.37 42.27 -39.66
N SER A 2 57.59 41.38 -38.70
CA SER A 2 58.54 41.46 -37.58
C SER A 2 57.89 41.10 -36.25
N ARG A 3 58.26 39.91 -35.77
CA ARG A 3 58.11 39.43 -34.40
C ARG A 3 59.22 40.06 -33.56
N ARG A 4 58.97 40.35 -32.27
CA ARG A 4 59.59 39.65 -31.12
C ARG A 4 59.37 40.35 -29.76
N LEU A 5 59.07 39.50 -28.76
CA LEU A 5 59.53 39.45 -27.35
C LEU A 5 59.18 40.64 -26.42
N ALA A 6 58.29 40.49 -25.42
CA ALA A 6 58.33 39.71 -24.15
C ALA A 6 58.75 40.59 -22.96
N PHE A 7 57.88 40.76 -21.96
CA PHE A 7 58.24 40.91 -20.55
C PHE A 7 57.02 40.64 -19.63
N SER A 8 57.32 39.98 -18.52
CA SER A 8 56.43 39.46 -17.48
C SER A 8 56.13 40.52 -16.41
N ARG A 9 54.90 40.53 -15.83
CA ARG A 9 54.66 40.61 -14.36
C ARG A 9 53.17 40.68 -13.96
N CYS A 10 52.85 39.81 -12.99
CA CYS A 10 51.87 39.89 -11.89
C CYS A 10 50.48 40.52 -12.09
N LEU A 11 49.42 39.74 -11.83
CA LEU A 11 48.23 40.18 -11.06
C LEU A 11 47.60 38.96 -10.34
N PRO A 12 46.81 39.15 -9.26
CA PRO A 12 46.69 38.25 -8.11
C PRO A 12 45.63 37.16 -8.26
N GLY A 13 45.77 36.11 -7.45
CA GLY A 13 44.87 34.98 -7.38
C GLY A 13 43.47 35.33 -6.88
N LEU A 14 42.47 34.83 -7.61
CA LEU A 14 41.10 34.66 -7.14
C LEU A 14 40.90 33.18 -6.83
N LEU A 15 40.81 32.87 -5.54
CA LEU A 15 40.32 31.60 -5.02
C LEU A 15 38.81 31.51 -5.30
N ALA A 16 38.43 30.79 -6.35
CA ALA A 16 37.06 30.33 -6.53
C ALA A 16 36.83 29.13 -5.60
N GLY A 17 36.32 29.40 -4.40
CA GLY A 17 35.82 28.37 -3.49
C GLY A 17 34.53 27.77 -4.05
N GLY A 18 34.63 26.60 -4.67
CA GLY A 18 33.47 25.80 -5.04
C GLY A 18 32.79 25.27 -3.78
N LEU A 19 31.58 25.76 -3.48
CA LEU A 19 30.68 25.13 -2.53
C LEU A 19 30.17 23.81 -3.16
N LEU A 20 30.82 22.71 -2.79
CA LEU A 20 30.25 21.38 -2.93
C LEU A 20 29.08 21.26 -1.93
N LEU A 21 27.85 21.46 -2.42
CA LEU A 21 26.64 21.09 -1.69
C LEU A 21 26.59 19.56 -1.62
N GLY A 22 27.20 19.00 -0.58
CA GLY A 22 27.04 17.60 -0.21
C GLY A 22 25.57 17.32 0.10
N ALA A 23 24.96 16.41 -0.65
CA ALA A 23 23.69 15.80 -0.28
C ALA A 23 23.91 15.00 1.01
N GLY A 24 23.56 15.60 2.15
CA GLY A 24 23.53 14.91 3.44
C GLY A 24 22.49 13.78 3.42
N PRO A 25 22.70 12.72 4.22
CA PRO A 25 21.75 11.62 4.28
C PRO A 25 20.41 12.15 4.77
N ALA A 26 19.33 11.81 4.07
CA ALA A 26 17.97 12.05 4.53
C ALA A 26 17.86 11.53 5.96
N ARG A 27 17.65 12.43 6.94
CA ARG A 27 17.34 12.02 8.31
C ARG A 27 16.11 11.13 8.22
N ALA A 28 16.27 9.85 8.55
CA ALA A 28 15.17 8.93 8.70
C ALA A 28 14.16 9.57 9.65
N VAL A 29 12.98 9.93 9.14
CA VAL A 29 11.88 10.35 9.99
C VAL A 29 11.63 9.18 10.94
N ASP A 30 11.67 9.43 12.25
CA ASP A 30 11.31 8.39 13.22
C ASP A 30 9.84 8.05 13.03
N GLU A 31 9.58 7.02 12.24
CA GLU A 31 8.23 6.58 11.95
C GLU A 31 7.52 6.04 13.19
N ASN A 32 8.22 5.62 14.25
CA ASN A 32 7.56 5.17 15.48
C ASN A 32 6.98 6.35 16.24
N ALA A 33 7.76 7.42 16.41
CA ALA A 33 7.25 8.69 16.91
C ALA A 33 6.19 9.28 15.97
N GLY A 34 6.42 9.21 14.65
CA GLY A 34 5.50 9.67 13.62
C GLY A 34 4.15 8.96 13.67
N ASN A 35 4.12 7.63 13.84
CA ASN A 35 2.88 6.87 13.94
C ASN A 35 2.06 7.26 15.18
N LYS A 36 2.73 7.71 16.24
CA LYS A 36 2.10 8.22 17.46
C LYS A 36 1.75 9.71 17.36
N ALA A 37 2.16 10.45 16.35
CA ALA A 37 1.66 11.80 16.16
C ALA A 37 0.25 11.77 15.55
N PRO A 38 -0.60 12.77 15.81
CA PRO A 38 -1.77 13.02 14.98
C PRO A 38 -1.37 13.25 13.52
N VAL A 39 -2.22 12.84 12.58
CA VAL A 39 -2.00 13.12 11.15
C VAL A 39 -1.91 14.63 10.90
N LYS A 40 -1.14 15.02 9.89
CA LYS A 40 -0.99 16.44 9.53
C LYS A 40 -2.24 17.01 8.84
N VAL A 41 -2.91 16.19 8.04
CA VAL A 41 -4.04 16.59 7.20
C VAL A 41 -5.07 15.46 7.19
N VAL A 42 -6.34 15.84 7.19
CA VAL A 42 -7.48 14.93 7.06
C VAL A 42 -8.04 15.04 5.65
N ALA A 43 -8.29 13.90 5.01
CA ALA A 43 -8.81 13.84 3.66
C ALA A 43 -10.20 14.50 3.57
N PRO A 44 -10.50 15.28 2.52
CA PRO A 44 -11.64 16.19 2.50
C PRO A 44 -12.99 15.46 2.38
N ASP A 45 -13.03 14.36 1.63
CA ASP A 45 -14.27 13.66 1.30
C ASP A 45 -14.62 12.63 2.37
N THR A 46 -15.88 12.20 2.34
CA THR A 46 -16.41 11.13 3.19
C THR A 46 -17.12 10.07 2.37
N LEU A 47 -17.04 8.82 2.85
CA LEU A 47 -17.84 7.69 2.37
C LEU A 47 -18.57 7.08 3.56
N SER A 48 -19.88 6.88 3.44
CA SER A 48 -20.65 6.14 4.44
C SER A 48 -20.32 4.65 4.37
N VAL A 49 -19.93 4.09 5.51
CA VAL A 49 -19.72 2.65 5.69
C VAL A 49 -20.82 2.16 6.61
N VAL A 50 -21.61 1.20 6.10
CA VAL A 50 -22.73 0.59 6.83
C VAL A 50 -22.46 -0.91 6.92
N GLY A 51 -22.54 -1.44 8.14
CA GLY A 51 -22.39 -2.86 8.42
C GLY A 51 -23.28 -3.30 9.59
N PRO A 52 -23.25 -4.58 9.97
CA PRO A 52 -24.13 -5.12 11.01
C PRO A 52 -23.97 -4.45 12.38
N ALA A 53 -22.76 -3.94 12.69
CA ALA A 53 -22.46 -3.27 13.94
C ALA A 53 -22.88 -1.78 13.99
N GLY A 54 -23.35 -1.22 12.86
CA GLY A 54 -23.77 0.18 12.75
C GLY A 54 -23.21 0.86 11.50
N GLN A 55 -23.01 2.17 11.59
CA GLN A 55 -22.52 2.98 10.48
C GLN A 55 -21.49 4.01 10.94
N GLY A 56 -20.64 4.47 10.03
CA GLY A 56 -19.73 5.58 10.25
C GLY A 56 -19.15 6.13 8.95
N ALA A 57 -18.51 7.28 9.03
CA ALA A 57 -17.92 7.98 7.90
C ALA A 57 -16.42 7.68 7.76
N LEU A 58 -16.01 7.10 6.63
CA LEU A 58 -14.62 6.93 6.24
C LEU A 58 -14.13 8.20 5.52
N ARG A 59 -12.98 8.75 5.89
CA ARG A 59 -12.33 9.87 5.18
C ARG A 59 -11.57 9.35 3.96
N LEU A 60 -11.60 10.09 2.85
CA LEU A 60 -10.84 9.73 1.64
C LEU A 60 -10.53 10.94 0.75
N TYR A 61 -9.55 10.77 -0.14
CA TYR A 61 -9.38 11.64 -1.32
C TYR A 61 -9.98 10.96 -2.55
N ALA A 62 -10.63 11.74 -3.41
CA ALA A 62 -11.07 11.30 -4.73
C ALA A 62 -10.55 12.23 -5.85
N SER A 63 -10.21 11.68 -7.02
CA SER A 63 -9.78 12.48 -8.19
C SER A 63 -10.90 13.05 -9.04
N ARG A 64 -12.13 12.64 -8.77
CA ARG A 64 -13.34 13.06 -9.46
C ARG A 64 -14.42 13.24 -8.40
N ASP A 65 -15.35 14.15 -8.64
CA ASP A 65 -16.49 14.34 -7.74
C ASP A 65 -17.31 13.04 -7.72
N LEU A 66 -17.42 12.43 -6.54
CA LEU A 66 -18.16 11.19 -6.38
C LEU A 66 -19.67 11.43 -6.49
N GLN A 67 -20.18 12.63 -6.26
CA GLN A 67 -21.62 12.90 -6.33
C GLN A 67 -22.09 13.23 -7.75
N ASP A 68 -21.18 13.56 -8.66
CA ASP A 68 -21.50 13.88 -10.06
C ASP A 68 -21.41 12.62 -10.94
N ALA A 69 -22.55 12.05 -11.30
CA ALA A 69 -22.61 10.90 -12.20
C ALA A 69 -21.98 11.16 -13.58
N ALA A 70 -22.03 12.39 -14.09
CA ALA A 70 -21.42 12.73 -15.38
C ALA A 70 -19.88 12.68 -15.29
N ALA A 71 -19.29 13.12 -14.17
CA ALA A 71 -17.85 13.03 -13.91
C ALA A 71 -17.34 11.57 -13.80
N LEU A 72 -18.24 10.61 -13.54
CA LEU A 72 -17.91 9.20 -13.35
C LEU A 72 -18.25 8.32 -14.56
N ALA A 73 -19.04 8.83 -15.52
CA ALA A 73 -19.61 8.05 -16.61
C ALA A 73 -18.57 7.44 -17.57
N ASP A 74 -17.38 8.04 -17.70
CA ASP A 74 -16.29 7.53 -18.54
C ASP A 74 -15.23 6.74 -17.76
N VAL A 75 -15.39 6.53 -16.46
CA VAL A 75 -14.42 5.78 -15.65
C VAL A 75 -14.43 4.31 -16.07
N GLU A 76 -13.27 3.84 -16.53
CA GLU A 76 -13.04 2.43 -16.87
C GLU A 76 -12.29 1.67 -15.76
N ARG A 77 -11.49 2.40 -14.98
CA ARG A 77 -10.67 1.85 -13.90
C ARG A 77 -10.82 2.67 -12.63
N ALA A 78 -11.02 2.01 -11.49
CA ALA A 78 -10.81 2.62 -10.18
C ALA A 78 -9.51 2.10 -9.56
N VAL A 79 -8.71 3.00 -8.99
CA VAL A 79 -7.44 2.67 -8.32
C VAL A 79 -7.52 3.16 -6.88
N LEU A 80 -7.67 2.22 -5.95
CA LEU A 80 -7.65 2.45 -4.52
C LEU A 80 -6.20 2.35 -4.04
N VAL A 81 -5.68 3.38 -3.37
CA VAL A 81 -4.31 3.38 -2.83
C VAL A 81 -4.35 3.53 -1.31
N PHE A 82 -3.83 2.53 -0.60
CA PHE A 82 -3.80 2.48 0.85
C PHE A 82 -2.46 2.98 1.38
N HIS A 83 -2.52 3.94 2.28
CA HIS A 83 -1.35 4.57 2.90
C HIS A 83 -0.56 3.61 3.79
N GLY A 84 0.66 4.01 4.17
CA GLY A 84 1.49 3.28 5.12
C GLY A 84 0.98 3.42 6.55
N ARG A 85 1.76 2.93 7.52
CA ARG A 85 1.35 2.93 8.92
C ARG A 85 1.11 4.33 9.52
N LEU A 86 1.71 5.37 8.94
CA LEU A 86 1.65 6.76 9.43
C LEU A 86 0.29 7.46 9.21
N ARG A 87 -0.68 6.79 8.57
CA ARG A 87 -2.01 7.36 8.27
C ARG A 87 -1.97 8.62 7.39
N ASP A 88 -0.88 8.80 6.65
CA ASP A 88 -0.54 9.94 5.82
C ASP A 88 -1.15 9.83 4.41
N ALA A 89 -2.48 9.64 4.34
CA ALA A 89 -3.22 9.54 3.08
C ALA A 89 -2.94 10.69 2.10
N ASN A 90 -2.61 11.89 2.60
CA ASN A 90 -2.24 13.04 1.75
C ASN A 90 -0.93 12.81 0.96
N VAL A 91 0.03 12.07 1.53
CA VAL A 91 1.28 11.72 0.86
C VAL A 91 1.00 10.70 -0.24
N TYR A 92 0.22 9.67 0.08
CA TYR A 92 -0.19 8.64 -0.88
C TYR A 92 -1.10 9.17 -1.98
N TRP A 93 -1.91 10.18 -1.68
CA TRP A 93 -2.67 10.94 -2.67
C TRP A 93 -1.76 11.63 -3.69
N ALA A 94 -0.72 12.31 -3.21
CA ALA A 94 0.27 12.95 -4.09
C ALA A 94 1.01 11.90 -4.95
N SER A 95 1.44 10.80 -4.35
CA SER A 95 2.12 9.71 -5.07
C SER A 95 1.21 9.02 -6.11
N ALA A 96 -0.05 8.76 -5.78
CA ALA A 96 -1.01 8.17 -6.72
C ALA A 96 -1.26 9.08 -7.93
N ARG A 97 -1.39 10.40 -7.70
CA ARG A 97 -1.53 11.38 -8.78
C ARG A 97 -0.27 11.47 -9.65
N LYS A 98 0.91 11.45 -9.02
CA LYS A 98 2.19 11.45 -9.73
C LYS A 98 2.35 10.19 -10.59
N ALA A 99 1.98 9.02 -10.06
CA ALA A 99 1.99 7.76 -10.80
C ALA A 99 1.01 7.78 -11.98
N ALA A 100 -0.21 8.30 -11.78
CA ALA A 100 -1.19 8.47 -12.86
C ALA A 100 -0.68 9.43 -13.95
N GLN A 101 -0.08 10.55 -13.56
CA GLN A 101 0.52 11.51 -14.50
C GLN A 101 1.65 10.86 -15.31
N ALA A 102 2.51 10.07 -14.66
CA ALA A 102 3.60 9.37 -15.31
C ALA A 102 3.11 8.26 -16.27
N ALA A 103 2.02 7.58 -15.93
CA ALA A 103 1.39 6.58 -16.78
C ALA A 103 0.69 7.18 -18.02
N GLY A 104 0.48 8.51 -18.05
CA GLY A 104 -0.02 9.24 -19.21
C GLY A 104 -1.36 8.69 -19.72
N PRO A 105 -1.49 8.38 -21.02
CA PRO A 105 -2.74 7.87 -21.61
C PRO A 105 -3.31 6.63 -20.90
N ALA A 106 -2.47 5.77 -20.30
CA ALA A 106 -2.93 4.57 -19.60
C ALA A 106 -3.77 4.88 -18.36
N ALA A 107 -3.66 6.09 -17.79
CA ALA A 107 -4.41 6.54 -16.63
C ALA A 107 -5.63 7.44 -16.96
N ALA A 108 -5.86 7.80 -18.22
CA ALA A 108 -6.84 8.84 -18.61
C ALA A 108 -8.26 8.59 -18.06
N HIS A 109 -8.76 7.35 -18.13
CA HIS A 109 -10.09 6.96 -17.65
C HIS A 109 -10.08 6.35 -16.24
N SER A 110 -9.15 6.79 -15.39
CA SER A 110 -9.02 6.29 -14.03
C SER A 110 -9.70 7.22 -13.00
N LEU A 111 -10.32 6.61 -11.99
CA LEU A 111 -10.69 7.22 -10.72
C LEU A 111 -9.67 6.81 -9.67
N LEU A 112 -9.02 7.77 -9.02
CA LEU A 112 -8.15 7.52 -7.87
C LEU A 112 -8.94 7.72 -6.57
N LEU A 113 -8.84 6.75 -5.66
CA LEU A 113 -9.40 6.81 -4.32
C LEU A 113 -8.30 6.52 -3.29
N VAL A 114 -8.17 7.37 -2.28
CA VAL A 114 -7.16 7.17 -1.21
C VAL A 114 -7.87 7.26 0.14
N PRO A 115 -8.35 6.14 0.69
CA PRO A 115 -8.99 6.13 2.02
C PRO A 115 -7.96 6.43 3.11
N GLN A 116 -8.42 7.10 4.16
CA GLN A 116 -7.62 7.44 5.33
C GLN A 116 -8.18 6.74 6.57
N PHE A 117 -7.44 5.74 7.07
CA PHE A 117 -7.77 5.01 8.28
C PHE A 117 -7.23 5.76 9.49
N LEU A 118 -8.08 6.57 10.11
CA LEU A 118 -7.73 7.44 11.24
C LEU A 118 -7.71 6.68 12.57
N ALA A 119 -7.03 7.26 13.56
CA ALA A 119 -7.08 6.84 14.95
C ALA A 119 -7.77 7.89 15.82
N GLU A 120 -8.14 7.51 17.06
CA GLU A 120 -8.80 8.41 18.03
C GLU A 120 -8.08 9.75 18.20
N ARG A 121 -6.74 9.72 18.23
CA ARG A 121 -5.93 10.94 18.36
C ARG A 121 -6.05 11.89 17.18
N ASP A 122 -6.31 11.36 15.99
CA ASP A 122 -6.49 12.16 14.78
C ASP A 122 -7.85 12.86 14.83
N VAL A 123 -8.90 12.11 15.21
CA VAL A 123 -10.25 12.65 15.41
C VAL A 123 -10.25 13.75 16.47
N ALA A 124 -9.58 13.54 17.61
CA ALA A 124 -9.48 14.53 18.67
C ALA A 124 -8.67 15.77 18.23
N ALA A 125 -7.51 15.59 17.59
CA ALA A 125 -6.64 16.71 17.20
C ALA A 125 -7.25 17.62 16.12
N HIS A 126 -8.08 17.06 15.24
CA HIS A 126 -8.74 17.80 14.16
C HIS A 126 -10.21 18.13 14.45
N ALA A 127 -10.70 17.85 15.66
CA ALA A 127 -12.10 18.05 16.06
C ALA A 127 -13.10 17.48 15.02
N LEU A 128 -12.83 16.27 14.54
CA LEU A 128 -13.65 15.66 13.50
C LEU A 128 -15.03 15.23 14.03
N PRO A 129 -16.05 15.15 13.15
CA PRO A 129 -17.37 14.64 13.52
C PRO A 129 -17.32 13.30 14.25
N THR A 130 -18.20 13.10 15.23
CA THR A 130 -18.21 11.92 16.11
C THR A 130 -18.49 10.61 15.37
N ASP A 131 -19.14 10.69 14.22
CA ASP A 131 -19.41 9.58 13.30
C ASP A 131 -18.20 9.21 12.42
N THR A 132 -17.08 9.93 12.51
CA THR A 132 -15.84 9.58 11.79
C THR A 132 -15.30 8.25 12.29
N LEU A 133 -15.14 7.30 11.38
CA LEU A 133 -14.54 6.00 11.68
C LEU A 133 -13.09 6.14 12.12
N ARG A 134 -12.74 5.40 13.18
CA ARG A 134 -11.38 5.36 13.71
C ARG A 134 -11.05 4.00 14.30
N TRP A 135 -9.79 3.61 14.16
CA TRP A 135 -9.25 2.34 14.62
C TRP A 135 -8.11 2.57 15.61
N SER A 136 -7.60 1.48 16.20
CA SER A 136 -6.28 1.53 16.83
C SER A 136 -5.20 1.87 15.81
N LEU A 137 -4.04 2.37 16.26
CA LEU A 137 -2.97 2.85 15.37
C LEU A 137 -2.52 1.81 14.34
N GLU A 138 -2.66 0.52 14.66
CA GLU A 138 -2.20 -0.59 13.84
C GLU A 138 -3.28 -1.64 13.55
N GLY A 139 -4.46 -1.54 14.17
CA GLY A 139 -5.51 -2.56 14.05
C GLY A 139 -6.18 -2.55 12.68
N TRP A 140 -6.31 -1.38 12.07
CA TRP A 140 -6.81 -1.25 10.70
C TRP A 140 -5.96 -2.05 9.69
N MET A 141 -4.67 -2.29 9.97
CA MET A 141 -3.81 -3.11 9.11
C MET A 141 -4.13 -4.61 9.14
N GLY A 142 -4.88 -5.05 10.14
CA GLY A 142 -5.31 -6.43 10.32
C GLY A 142 -6.79 -6.68 10.07
N GLY A 143 -7.59 -5.69 9.68
CA GLY A 143 -9.05 -5.90 9.61
C GLY A 143 -9.75 -5.84 10.97
N GLU A 144 -9.11 -5.29 12.00
CA GLU A 144 -9.73 -5.15 13.32
C GLU A 144 -10.92 -4.16 13.27
N SER A 145 -11.83 -4.29 14.23
CA SER A 145 -12.97 -3.38 14.37
C SER A 145 -12.52 -1.96 14.72
N ALA A 146 -13.23 -0.98 14.18
CA ALA A 146 -13.13 0.42 14.56
C ALA A 146 -13.47 0.56 16.05
N THR A 147 -12.77 1.45 16.74
CA THR A 147 -13.05 1.78 18.13
C THR A 147 -14.28 2.68 18.27
N ALA A 148 -14.66 3.37 17.19
CA ALA A 148 -15.86 4.19 17.08
C ALA A 148 -16.12 4.64 15.62
N PRO A 149 -17.34 5.13 15.30
CA PRO A 149 -18.55 5.13 16.13
C PRO A 149 -19.21 3.76 16.29
N ALA A 150 -18.88 2.81 15.42
CA ALA A 150 -19.40 1.45 15.40
C ALA A 150 -18.25 0.46 15.20
N ALA A 151 -18.40 -0.78 15.66
CA ALA A 151 -17.36 -1.81 15.62
C ALA A 151 -17.13 -2.42 14.22
N LEU A 152 -17.04 -1.57 13.18
CA LEU A 152 -16.88 -1.94 11.79
C LEU A 152 -15.42 -2.30 11.49
N SER A 153 -15.18 -3.46 10.90
CA SER A 153 -13.86 -3.88 10.44
C SER A 153 -13.29 -2.89 9.42
N SER A 154 -11.98 -2.66 9.43
CA SER A 154 -11.34 -1.93 8.32
C SER A 154 -11.55 -2.63 6.97
N PHE A 155 -11.81 -3.94 6.94
CA PHE A 155 -12.18 -4.66 5.72
C PHE A 155 -13.62 -4.38 5.27
N GLU A 156 -14.55 -4.10 6.19
CA GLU A 156 -15.89 -3.62 5.82
C GLU A 156 -15.84 -2.22 5.18
N ALA A 157 -14.89 -1.37 5.59
CA ALA A 157 -14.65 -0.10 4.93
C ALA A 157 -14.17 -0.28 3.47
N ILE A 158 -13.37 -1.33 3.20
CA ILE A 158 -12.98 -1.71 1.84
C ILE A 158 -14.18 -2.27 1.06
N ASP A 159 -15.00 -3.10 1.70
CA ASP A 159 -16.24 -3.61 1.08
C ASP A 159 -17.18 -2.46 0.68
N ALA A 160 -17.26 -1.39 1.48
CA ALA A 160 -18.04 -0.20 1.15
C ALA A 160 -17.46 0.58 -0.05
N LEU A 161 -16.13 0.69 -0.15
CA LEU A 161 -15.48 1.27 -1.33
C LEU A 161 -15.74 0.44 -2.60
N LEU A 162 -15.70 -0.90 -2.51
CA LEU A 162 -16.03 -1.75 -3.65
C LEU A 162 -17.53 -1.71 -3.99
N ALA A 163 -18.40 -1.59 -2.99
CA ALA A 163 -19.83 -1.43 -3.19
C ALA A 163 -20.19 -0.10 -3.88
N LEU A 164 -19.50 0.99 -3.53
CA LEU A 164 -19.60 2.27 -4.24
C LEU A 164 -19.35 2.10 -5.74
N LEU A 165 -18.30 1.35 -6.07
CA LEU A 165 -17.85 1.12 -7.45
C LEU A 165 -18.73 0.12 -8.22
N ALA A 166 -19.56 -0.65 -7.52
CA ALA A 166 -20.49 -1.61 -8.13
C ALA A 166 -21.71 -0.94 -8.76
N ASP A 167 -21.98 0.33 -8.47
CA ASP A 167 -23.11 1.07 -9.04
C ASP A 167 -22.91 1.33 -10.54
N ARG A 168 -23.54 0.50 -11.37
CA ARG A 168 -23.47 0.59 -12.84
C ARG A 168 -24.16 1.83 -13.42
N GLN A 169 -25.03 2.50 -12.67
CA GLN A 169 -25.62 3.77 -13.12
C GLN A 169 -24.58 4.89 -13.06
N ARG A 170 -23.74 4.88 -12.02
CA ARG A 170 -22.64 5.85 -11.85
C ARG A 170 -21.39 5.47 -12.62
N PHE A 171 -21.11 4.17 -12.72
CA PHE A 171 -19.91 3.60 -13.32
C PHE A 171 -20.22 2.64 -14.49
N PRO A 172 -20.89 3.11 -15.56
CA PRO A 172 -21.36 2.25 -16.64
C PRO A 172 -20.22 1.59 -17.42
N LYS A 173 -19.02 2.20 -17.46
CA LYS A 173 -17.85 1.69 -18.20
C LYS A 173 -16.81 0.98 -17.32
N LEU A 174 -17.03 0.90 -16.01
CA LEU A 174 -16.04 0.33 -15.10
C LEU A 174 -15.83 -1.16 -15.43
N ARG A 175 -14.58 -1.51 -15.72
CA ARG A 175 -14.16 -2.87 -16.05
C ARG A 175 -13.04 -3.39 -15.16
N GLN A 176 -12.40 -2.50 -14.39
CA GLN A 176 -11.33 -2.90 -13.48
C GLN A 176 -11.32 -2.08 -12.19
N VAL A 177 -11.05 -2.75 -11.07
CA VAL A 177 -10.68 -2.14 -9.80
C VAL A 177 -9.30 -2.63 -9.40
N VAL A 178 -8.39 -1.71 -9.10
CA VAL A 178 -7.07 -2.00 -8.55
C VAL A 178 -7.07 -1.58 -7.08
N VAL A 179 -6.79 -2.53 -6.19
CA VAL A 179 -6.65 -2.33 -4.75
C VAL A 179 -5.18 -2.42 -4.41
N ALA A 180 -4.53 -1.29 -4.20
CA ALA A 180 -3.08 -1.20 -4.05
C ALA A 180 -2.69 -0.61 -2.69
N GLY A 181 -1.57 -1.06 -2.13
CA GLY A 181 -1.05 -0.49 -0.90
C GLY A 181 0.47 -0.64 -0.81
N HIS A 182 1.10 0.22 -0.03
CA HIS A 182 2.52 0.09 0.32
C HIS A 182 2.72 0.04 1.84
N SER A 183 3.72 -0.71 2.30
CA SER A 183 4.06 -0.82 3.73
C SER A 183 2.87 -1.31 4.57
N GLY A 184 2.37 -0.51 5.52
CA GLY A 184 1.15 -0.78 6.28
C GLY A 184 -0.09 -0.96 5.40
N GLY A 185 -0.19 -0.24 4.28
CA GLY A 185 -1.28 -0.39 3.31
C GLY A 185 -1.19 -1.72 2.56
N ALA A 186 0.02 -2.15 2.20
CA ALA A 186 0.24 -3.45 1.53
C ALA A 186 -0.15 -4.63 2.44
N GLN A 187 0.09 -4.48 3.74
CA GLN A 187 -0.36 -5.42 4.76
C GLN A 187 -1.90 -5.56 4.78
N VAL A 188 -2.63 -4.45 4.69
CA VAL A 188 -4.10 -4.45 4.60
C VAL A 188 -4.54 -5.13 3.31
N VAL A 189 -3.95 -4.74 2.18
CA VAL A 189 -4.30 -5.24 0.85
C VAL A 189 -4.03 -6.73 0.74
N GLN A 190 -2.89 -7.22 1.23
CA GLN A 190 -2.57 -8.65 1.21
C GLN A 190 -3.59 -9.45 2.03
N ARG A 191 -3.90 -9.01 3.25
CA ARG A 191 -4.87 -9.71 4.11
C ARG A 191 -6.29 -9.63 3.56
N TYR A 192 -6.69 -8.48 3.02
CA TYR A 192 -7.98 -8.32 2.36
C TYR A 192 -8.08 -9.15 1.07
N ALA A 193 -6.99 -9.26 0.31
CA ALA A 193 -6.93 -10.18 -0.83
C ALA A 193 -7.08 -11.64 -0.39
N VAL A 194 -6.76 -12.01 0.85
CA VAL A 194 -7.06 -13.34 1.40
C VAL A 194 -8.53 -13.44 1.85
N VAL A 195 -8.97 -12.58 2.77
CA VAL A 195 -10.25 -12.76 3.49
C VAL A 195 -11.42 -11.92 2.97
N GLY A 196 -11.15 -10.86 2.23
CA GLY A 196 -12.13 -9.89 1.72
C GLY A 196 -13.22 -10.51 0.85
N GLN A 197 -14.45 -9.99 0.98
CA GLN A 197 -15.63 -10.51 0.29
C GLN A 197 -16.24 -9.51 -0.70
N GLY A 198 -15.85 -8.23 -0.64
CA GLY A 198 -16.42 -7.16 -1.45
C GLY A 198 -16.26 -7.33 -2.96
N GLU A 199 -15.28 -8.10 -3.42
CA GLU A 199 -15.11 -8.45 -4.84
C GLU A 199 -16.35 -9.15 -5.44
N SER A 200 -17.11 -9.90 -4.64
CA SER A 200 -18.36 -10.54 -5.09
C SER A 200 -19.44 -9.53 -5.50
N ARG A 201 -19.33 -8.27 -5.08
CA ARG A 201 -20.24 -7.18 -5.43
C ARG A 201 -19.95 -6.56 -6.80
N LEU A 202 -18.87 -6.98 -7.46
CA LEU A 202 -18.36 -6.39 -8.70
C LEU A 202 -18.49 -7.36 -9.89
N PRO A 203 -19.70 -7.87 -10.22
CA PRO A 203 -19.84 -8.84 -11.30
C PRO A 203 -19.40 -8.24 -12.64
N GLY A 204 -18.52 -8.94 -13.35
CA GLY A 204 -17.98 -8.52 -14.63
C GLY A 204 -16.96 -7.36 -14.56
N VAL A 205 -16.46 -7.02 -13.37
CA VAL A 205 -15.35 -6.08 -13.18
C VAL A 205 -14.16 -6.88 -12.64
N ALA A 206 -13.01 -6.78 -13.30
CA ALA A 206 -11.79 -7.44 -12.85
C ALA A 206 -11.25 -6.74 -11.60
N VAL A 207 -10.89 -7.50 -10.56
CA VAL A 207 -10.24 -6.95 -9.37
C VAL A 207 -8.79 -7.43 -9.31
N ARG A 208 -7.87 -6.47 -9.16
CA ARG A 208 -6.44 -6.72 -8.96
C ARG A 208 -5.98 -6.18 -7.63
N TYR A 209 -5.16 -6.96 -6.92
CA TYR A 209 -4.53 -6.55 -5.67
C TYR A 209 -3.04 -6.28 -5.91
N VAL A 210 -2.53 -5.12 -5.50
CA VAL A 210 -1.11 -4.75 -5.62
C VAL A 210 -0.51 -4.57 -4.23
N VAL A 211 0.40 -5.48 -3.87
CA VAL A 211 1.00 -5.61 -2.54
C VAL A 211 2.46 -5.14 -2.62
N ALA A 212 2.76 -3.91 -2.17
CA ALA A 212 4.09 -3.33 -2.27
C ALA A 212 4.82 -3.23 -0.92
N ASN A 213 5.96 -3.92 -0.76
CA ASN A 213 6.80 -3.87 0.45
C ASN A 213 6.04 -3.98 1.79
N PRO A 214 5.10 -4.92 2.00
CA PRO A 214 4.51 -5.10 3.32
C PRO A 214 5.58 -5.56 4.32
N SER A 215 5.37 -5.22 5.60
CA SER A 215 6.31 -5.63 6.64
C SER A 215 6.12 -7.08 7.08
N SER A 216 4.96 -7.68 6.83
CA SER A 216 4.63 -9.06 7.18
C SER A 216 3.47 -9.55 6.31
N TYR A 217 3.35 -10.87 6.20
CA TYR A 217 2.35 -11.56 5.40
C TYR A 217 1.54 -12.52 6.27
N LEU A 218 0.27 -12.72 5.91
CA LEU A 218 -0.57 -13.79 6.46
C LEU A 218 -0.27 -15.11 5.75
N TYR A 219 0.25 -16.10 6.49
CA TYR A 219 0.50 -17.46 6.01
C TYR A 219 -0.70 -18.38 6.26
N PHE A 220 -0.86 -19.42 5.44
CA PHE A 220 -1.99 -20.37 5.50
C PHE A 220 -1.74 -21.57 6.42
N HIS A 221 -0.51 -21.75 6.87
CA HIS A 221 -0.01 -22.86 7.68
C HIS A 221 1.04 -22.33 8.67
N PRO A 222 1.44 -23.09 9.72
CA PRO A 222 2.31 -22.57 10.78
C PRO A 222 3.80 -22.49 10.41
N GLU A 223 4.26 -23.20 9.38
CA GLU A 223 5.66 -23.18 8.93
C GLU A 223 6.08 -21.77 8.48
N ARG A 224 7.34 -21.44 8.71
CA ARG A 224 7.90 -20.12 8.38
C ARG A 224 9.29 -20.25 7.76
N PRO A 225 9.70 -19.27 6.93
CA PRO A 225 11.04 -19.20 6.33
C PRO A 225 12.20 -19.27 7.33
N VAL A 226 12.00 -18.85 8.58
CA VAL A 226 13.00 -18.96 9.67
C VAL A 226 12.47 -19.87 10.78
N PRO A 227 12.58 -21.21 10.65
CA PRO A 227 11.94 -22.17 11.57
C PRO A 227 12.38 -22.02 13.03
N ALA A 228 13.65 -21.69 13.28
CA ALA A 228 14.16 -21.51 14.64
C ALA A 228 13.48 -20.34 15.37
N VAL A 229 13.22 -19.23 14.67
CA VAL A 229 12.50 -18.08 15.24
C VAL A 229 11.03 -18.42 15.45
N ALA A 230 10.41 -19.12 14.49
CA ALA A 230 9.03 -19.59 14.61
C ALA A 230 8.83 -20.50 15.83
N ALA A 231 9.73 -21.48 16.03
CA ALA A 231 9.66 -22.42 17.14
C ALA A 231 9.80 -21.73 18.51
N ALA A 232 10.56 -20.64 18.59
CA ALA A 232 10.77 -19.85 19.80
C ALA A 232 9.67 -18.79 20.04
N CYS A 233 8.73 -18.61 19.12
CA CYS A 233 7.76 -17.52 19.14
C CYS A 233 6.32 -18.07 19.29
N PRO A 234 5.72 -17.99 20.50
CA PRO A 234 4.35 -18.47 20.73
C PRO A 234 3.30 -17.79 19.85
N GLY A 235 3.54 -16.52 19.49
CA GLY A 235 2.65 -15.71 18.64
C GLY A 235 2.85 -15.92 17.13
N THR A 236 3.67 -16.87 16.68
CA THR A 236 3.98 -17.06 15.24
C THR A 236 2.72 -17.22 14.37
N ASN A 237 1.69 -17.86 14.91
CA ASN A 237 0.44 -18.12 14.19
C ASN A 237 -0.71 -17.19 14.62
N GLN A 238 -0.44 -16.17 15.43
CA GLN A 238 -1.43 -15.14 15.76
C GLN A 238 -1.87 -14.39 14.50
N TRP A 239 -3.11 -13.92 14.50
CA TRP A 239 -3.67 -13.11 13.43
C TRP A 239 -2.72 -11.98 13.01
N LYS A 240 -2.76 -11.65 11.71
CA LYS A 240 -1.77 -10.88 10.93
C LYS A 240 -0.61 -11.71 10.36
N TYR A 241 -0.22 -12.80 11.01
CA TYR A 241 0.84 -13.71 10.56
C TYR A 241 0.32 -15.13 10.29
N GLY A 242 -0.72 -15.54 11.02
CA GLY A 242 -1.45 -16.81 10.88
C GLY A 242 -2.92 -16.64 11.25
N TRP A 243 -3.56 -17.72 11.70
CA TRP A 243 -5.03 -17.81 11.83
C TRP A 243 -5.56 -17.86 13.26
N THR A 244 -4.69 -17.94 14.26
CA THR A 244 -5.11 -17.92 15.67
C THR A 244 -5.64 -16.53 16.03
N GLU A 245 -6.80 -16.45 16.69
CA GLU A 245 -7.47 -15.20 17.05
C GLU A 245 -7.82 -14.29 15.85
N ALA A 246 -8.14 -14.89 14.69
CA ALA A 246 -8.66 -14.12 13.55
C ALA A 246 -9.94 -13.34 13.94
N PRO A 247 -10.09 -12.07 13.49
CA PRO A 247 -11.27 -11.26 13.79
C PRO A 247 -12.51 -11.86 13.13
N GLY A 248 -13.70 -11.52 13.63
CA GLY A 248 -14.97 -12.09 13.14
C GLY A 248 -15.20 -11.93 11.63
N TYR A 249 -14.64 -10.89 11.00
CA TYR A 249 -14.66 -10.73 9.54
C TYR A 249 -13.96 -11.88 8.81
N ALA A 250 -12.84 -12.36 9.37
CA ALA A 250 -11.97 -13.38 8.81
C ALA A 250 -12.30 -14.80 9.30
N SER A 251 -13.35 -15.00 10.08
CA SER A 251 -13.74 -16.31 10.64
C SER A 251 -14.85 -17.00 9.86
N GLN A 252 -15.15 -16.55 8.64
CA GLN A 252 -16.28 -17.04 7.84
C GLN A 252 -15.96 -18.33 7.07
N LEU A 253 -14.68 -18.55 6.74
CA LEU A 253 -14.19 -19.73 6.04
C LEU A 253 -13.01 -20.35 6.78
N SER A 254 -12.66 -21.60 6.44
CA SER A 254 -11.42 -22.21 6.91
C SER A 254 -10.20 -21.57 6.23
N PRO A 255 -9.00 -21.61 6.85
CA PRO A 255 -7.76 -21.15 6.23
C PRO A 255 -7.52 -21.74 4.83
N ALA A 256 -7.79 -23.03 4.65
CA ALA A 256 -7.64 -23.72 3.37
C ALA A 256 -8.65 -23.23 2.31
N ALA A 257 -9.89 -22.89 2.70
CA ALA A 257 -10.88 -22.32 1.79
C ALA A 257 -10.52 -20.88 1.40
N TYR A 258 -10.01 -20.09 2.34
CA TYR A 258 -9.46 -18.77 2.03
C TYR A 258 -8.25 -18.86 1.09
N GLU A 259 -7.37 -19.84 1.30
CA GLU A 259 -6.24 -20.08 0.43
C GLU A 259 -6.70 -20.43 -0.99
N ALA A 260 -7.60 -21.40 -1.15
CA ALA A 260 -8.12 -21.80 -2.45
C ALA A 260 -8.70 -20.62 -3.24
N ARG A 261 -9.39 -19.70 -2.56
CA ARG A 261 -9.90 -18.46 -3.16
C ARG A 261 -8.78 -17.48 -3.50
N TYR A 262 -7.81 -17.31 -2.61
CA TYR A 262 -6.68 -16.40 -2.80
C TYR A 262 -5.85 -16.75 -4.04
N LEU A 263 -5.63 -18.04 -4.29
CA LEU A 263 -4.85 -18.53 -5.43
C LEU A 263 -5.48 -18.17 -6.79
N GLN A 264 -6.78 -17.90 -6.83
CA GLN A 264 -7.52 -17.50 -8.04
C GLN A 264 -7.55 -15.99 -8.26
N ARG A 265 -7.09 -15.18 -7.30
CA ARG A 265 -7.12 -13.71 -7.39
C ARG A 265 -5.92 -13.18 -8.18
N ASP A 266 -6.12 -12.10 -8.94
CA ASP A 266 -5.02 -11.37 -9.59
C ASP A 266 -4.27 -10.56 -8.52
N VAL A 267 -3.16 -11.12 -8.03
CA VAL A 267 -2.28 -10.47 -7.05
C VAL A 267 -0.93 -10.18 -7.71
N ILE A 268 -0.48 -8.94 -7.56
CA ILE A 268 0.86 -8.49 -7.97
C ILE A 268 1.64 -8.07 -6.72
N TYR A 269 2.78 -8.70 -6.50
CA TYR A 269 3.75 -8.30 -5.49
C TYR A 269 4.80 -7.39 -6.12
N LEU A 270 5.02 -6.22 -5.53
CA LEU A 270 6.09 -5.30 -5.91
C LEU A 270 7.09 -5.21 -4.76
N LEU A 271 8.32 -5.68 -4.99
CA LEU A 271 9.35 -5.78 -3.96
C LEU A 271 10.54 -4.87 -4.30
N GLY A 272 10.74 -3.82 -3.52
CA GLY A 272 11.87 -2.90 -3.69
C GLY A 272 13.19 -3.61 -3.39
N SER A 273 14.08 -3.70 -4.37
CA SER A 273 15.34 -4.47 -4.25
C SER A 273 16.32 -3.87 -3.23
N ALA A 274 16.07 -2.65 -2.75
CA ALA A 274 16.85 -1.98 -1.70
C ALA A 274 16.09 -1.88 -0.36
N ASP A 275 14.90 -2.47 -0.22
CA ASP A 275 14.17 -2.56 1.07
C ASP A 275 14.73 -3.71 1.93
N THR A 276 16.02 -3.59 2.22
CA THR A 276 16.87 -4.64 2.81
C THR A 276 17.43 -4.26 4.19
N ASN A 277 16.97 -3.15 4.78
CA ASN A 277 17.44 -2.69 6.09
C ASN A 277 16.69 -3.40 7.24
N PRO A 278 17.31 -4.35 7.96
CA PRO A 278 16.66 -5.04 9.09
C PRO A 278 16.42 -4.10 10.29
N GLN A 279 17.09 -2.96 10.34
CA GLN A 279 16.95 -1.98 11.40
C GLN A 279 16.03 -0.82 11.08
N HIS A 280 15.31 -0.87 9.94
CA HIS A 280 14.36 0.17 9.58
C HIS A 280 13.34 0.41 10.72
N PRO A 281 13.09 1.66 11.13
CA PRO A 281 12.28 1.98 12.32
C PRO A 281 10.82 1.55 12.20
N ALA A 282 10.32 1.44 10.97
CA ALA A 282 8.97 0.96 10.65
C ALA A 282 8.88 -0.51 10.23
N LEU A 283 9.98 -1.26 10.35
CA LEU A 283 9.92 -2.70 10.18
C LEU A 283 9.22 -3.30 11.39
N ASP A 284 8.30 -4.22 11.14
CA ASP A 284 7.73 -5.10 12.15
C ASP A 284 8.82 -6.05 12.67
N LYS A 285 9.22 -5.81 13.91
CA LYS A 285 10.24 -6.56 14.64
C LYS A 285 9.63 -7.50 15.69
N SER A 286 8.33 -7.80 15.59
CA SER A 286 7.76 -8.88 16.39
C SER A 286 8.38 -10.21 15.98
N CYS A 287 8.51 -11.16 16.92
CA CYS A 287 9.10 -12.47 16.63
C CYS A 287 8.34 -13.21 15.50
N ALA A 288 7.03 -13.01 15.40
CA ALA A 288 6.19 -13.61 14.37
C ALA A 288 6.51 -13.05 12.97
N ALA A 289 6.86 -11.77 12.87
CA ALA A 289 7.32 -11.15 11.63
C ALA A 289 8.78 -11.51 11.31
N GLU A 290 9.66 -11.59 12.31
CA GLU A 290 11.05 -12.03 12.14
C GLU A 290 11.15 -13.48 11.68
N ALA A 291 10.19 -14.34 12.07
CA ALA A 291 10.07 -15.70 11.54
C ALA A 291 9.91 -15.74 10.01
N GLN A 292 9.44 -14.65 9.39
CA GLN A 292 9.26 -14.54 7.94
C GLN A 292 10.52 -14.09 7.20
N GLY A 293 11.54 -13.59 7.92
CA GLY A 293 12.81 -13.13 7.34
C GLY A 293 13.31 -11.79 7.89
N PRO A 294 14.54 -11.40 7.54
CA PRO A 294 15.26 -10.29 8.18
C PRO A 294 14.76 -8.88 7.79
N HIS A 295 14.16 -8.73 6.61
CA HIS A 295 13.69 -7.44 6.07
C HIS A 295 12.60 -7.66 5.02
N ARG A 296 11.93 -6.60 4.56
CA ARG A 296 10.72 -6.70 3.72
C ARG A 296 10.98 -7.39 2.38
N PHE A 297 12.11 -7.08 1.74
CA PHE A 297 12.48 -7.75 0.49
C PHE A 297 12.55 -9.28 0.66
N ALA A 298 13.30 -9.79 1.66
CA ALA A 298 13.39 -11.22 1.92
C ALA A 298 12.04 -11.85 2.32
N ARG A 299 11.24 -11.16 3.15
CA ARG A 299 9.91 -11.62 3.57
C ARG A 299 8.96 -11.79 2.36
N GLY A 300 9.03 -10.86 1.40
CA GLY A 300 8.22 -10.91 0.19
C GLY A 300 8.57 -12.05 -0.73
N HIS A 301 9.87 -12.26 -1.01
CA HIS A 301 10.30 -13.41 -1.80
C HIS A 301 9.89 -14.72 -1.13
N ALA A 302 10.20 -14.87 0.16
CA ALA A 302 9.91 -16.10 0.88
C ALA A 302 8.40 -16.44 0.92
N TYR A 303 7.53 -15.43 1.01
CA TYR A 303 6.08 -15.64 0.95
C TYR A 303 5.61 -16.13 -0.42
N VAL A 304 6.08 -15.52 -1.51
CA VAL A 304 5.66 -15.92 -2.86
C VAL A 304 6.29 -17.26 -3.26
N ASP A 305 7.52 -17.53 -2.83
CA ASP A 305 8.19 -18.80 -3.06
C ASP A 305 7.48 -19.95 -2.34
N ASP A 306 7.01 -19.73 -1.09
CA ASP A 306 6.16 -20.68 -0.37
C ASP A 306 4.86 -20.99 -1.16
N LEU A 307 4.18 -19.95 -1.65
CA LEU A 307 2.97 -20.13 -2.47
C LEU A 307 3.27 -20.92 -3.76
N ARG A 308 4.35 -20.61 -4.46
CA ARG A 308 4.73 -21.32 -5.70
C ARG A 308 5.14 -22.76 -5.44
N GLN A 309 5.84 -23.02 -4.34
CA GLN A 309 6.26 -24.38 -3.95
C GLN A 309 5.04 -25.25 -3.68
N ARG A 310 4.03 -24.72 -2.98
CA ARG A 310 2.80 -25.45 -2.64
C ARG A 310 1.80 -25.47 -3.80
N HIS A 311 1.90 -24.50 -4.72
CA HIS A 311 1.02 -24.34 -5.89
C HIS A 311 1.81 -24.02 -7.17
N PRO A 312 2.42 -25.02 -7.84
CA PRO A 312 3.28 -24.80 -9.03
C PRO A 312 2.63 -24.10 -10.23
N GLY A 313 1.29 -23.99 -10.27
CA GLY A 313 0.52 -23.29 -11.29
C GLY A 313 0.05 -21.88 -10.89
N LEU A 314 0.64 -21.29 -9.84
CA LEU A 314 0.23 -19.98 -9.32
C LEU A 314 0.30 -18.89 -10.41
N ALA A 315 -0.85 -18.25 -10.68
CA ALA A 315 -0.96 -17.17 -11.66
C ALA A 315 -0.55 -15.78 -11.09
N GLN A 316 -0.43 -15.66 -9.77
CA GLN A 316 -0.01 -14.42 -9.12
C GLN A 316 1.42 -14.04 -9.54
N ARG A 317 1.66 -12.74 -9.68
CA ARG A 317 2.89 -12.19 -10.26
C ARG A 317 3.73 -11.47 -9.22
N GLN A 318 5.04 -11.55 -9.35
CA GLN A 318 5.99 -10.84 -8.49
C GLN A 318 7.00 -10.11 -9.37
N PHE A 319 7.32 -8.88 -8.99
CA PHE A 319 8.33 -8.08 -9.66
C PHE A 319 9.22 -7.37 -8.65
N ASP A 320 10.51 -7.41 -8.92
CA ASP A 320 11.49 -6.66 -8.16
C ASP A 320 11.61 -5.27 -8.77
N VAL A 321 11.55 -4.24 -7.91
CA VAL A 321 11.66 -2.83 -8.31
C VAL A 321 13.11 -2.38 -8.06
N PRO A 322 13.94 -2.26 -9.12
CA PRO A 322 15.38 -2.12 -8.95
C PRO A 322 15.76 -0.80 -8.27
N GLY A 323 16.60 -0.88 -7.23
CA GLY A 323 17.15 0.27 -6.52
C GLY A 323 16.17 1.01 -5.61
N VAL A 324 14.91 0.58 -5.54
CA VAL A 324 13.90 1.21 -4.68
C VAL A 324 13.91 0.57 -3.29
N GLY A 325 13.97 1.42 -2.26
CA GLY A 325 13.90 1.01 -0.85
C GLY A 325 12.47 1.06 -0.30
N HIS A 326 12.35 1.43 0.99
CA HIS A 326 11.06 1.58 1.65
C HIS A 326 10.38 2.94 1.38
N ASP A 327 10.18 3.26 0.10
CA ASP A 327 9.65 4.55 -0.35
C ASP A 327 8.39 4.33 -1.19
N GLY A 328 7.24 4.78 -0.67
CA GLY A 328 5.95 4.61 -1.33
C GLY A 328 5.82 5.40 -2.64
N ASP A 329 6.41 6.59 -2.72
CA ASP A 329 6.38 7.41 -3.94
C ASP A 329 7.20 6.76 -5.04
N ALA A 330 8.42 6.31 -4.71
CA ALA A 330 9.29 5.62 -5.63
C ALA A 330 8.70 4.26 -6.07
N MET A 331 8.07 3.51 -5.16
CA MET A 331 7.44 2.23 -5.49
C MET A 331 6.24 2.42 -6.44
N LEU A 332 5.28 3.26 -6.09
CA LEU A 332 4.06 3.47 -6.89
C LEU A 332 4.37 4.22 -8.19
N GLY A 333 5.33 5.14 -8.16
CA GLY A 333 5.78 5.91 -9.33
C GLY A 333 6.79 5.18 -10.22
N SER A 334 7.32 4.03 -9.80
CA SER A 334 8.21 3.21 -10.65
C SER A 334 7.50 2.71 -11.91
N ALA A 335 8.27 2.23 -12.90
CA ALA A 335 7.67 1.57 -14.06
C ALA A 335 6.76 0.40 -13.64
N CYS A 336 7.15 -0.39 -12.65
CA CYS A 336 6.31 -1.49 -12.16
C CYS A 336 5.08 -1.04 -11.39
N GLY A 337 5.20 0.04 -10.62
CA GLY A 337 4.04 0.69 -10.01
C GLY A 337 3.04 1.16 -11.06
N GLN A 338 3.50 1.90 -12.07
CA GLN A 338 2.66 2.37 -13.17
C GLN A 338 2.00 1.22 -13.96
N ALA A 339 2.77 0.16 -14.24
CA ALA A 339 2.28 -1.02 -14.94
C ALA A 339 1.21 -1.77 -14.11
N ALA A 340 1.47 -1.98 -12.82
CA ALA A 340 0.54 -2.68 -11.93
C ALA A 340 -0.76 -1.88 -11.68
N LEU A 341 -0.65 -0.56 -11.52
CA LEU A 341 -1.77 0.33 -11.22
C LEU A 341 -2.62 0.68 -12.44
N PHE A 342 -2.01 0.86 -13.62
CA PHE A 342 -2.68 1.43 -14.80
C PHE A 342 -2.61 0.55 -16.06
N ASP A 343 -2.02 -0.66 -15.98
CA ASP A 343 -1.72 -1.52 -17.13
C ASP A 343 -0.91 -0.79 -18.22
N ALA A 344 0.00 0.11 -17.82
CA ALA A 344 0.87 0.82 -18.75
C ALA A 344 1.78 -0.19 -19.51
N PRO A 345 1.54 -0.47 -20.81
CA PRO A 345 2.17 -1.61 -21.50
C PRO A 345 3.69 -1.45 -21.62
N GLU A 346 4.15 -0.24 -21.90
CA GLU A 346 5.58 0.09 -22.02
C GLU A 346 6.32 -0.04 -20.68
N ALA A 347 5.60 0.04 -19.57
CA ALA A 347 6.18 -0.01 -18.23
C ALA A 347 6.42 -1.46 -17.77
N TRP A 348 5.61 -2.43 -18.22
CA TRP A 348 5.85 -3.85 -17.96
C TRP A 348 7.20 -4.34 -18.48
N ALA A 349 7.65 -3.83 -19.63
CA ALA A 349 8.94 -4.20 -20.24
C ALA A 349 10.16 -3.80 -19.39
N ARG A 350 9.98 -2.89 -18.42
CA ARG A 350 11.04 -2.42 -17.51
C ARG A 350 10.98 -3.09 -16.14
N CYS A 351 10.00 -3.96 -15.92
CA CYS A 351 9.92 -4.78 -14.73
C CYS A 351 10.78 -6.01 -14.87
N LYS A 352 11.60 -6.27 -13.85
CA LYS A 352 12.35 -7.51 -13.77
C LYS A 352 11.48 -8.52 -13.04
N THR A 353 11.22 -9.65 -13.71
CA THR A 353 10.83 -10.86 -12.99
C THR A 353 12.03 -11.28 -12.12
N PRO A 354 11.77 -11.79 -10.90
CA PRO A 354 12.81 -12.27 -9.98
C PRO A 354 13.86 -13.17 -10.63
#